data_AF-A0A4V2B8S5-F1
#
_entry.id   AF-A0A4V2B8S5-F1
#
_cell.length_a   1.000
_cell.length_b   1.000
_cell.length_c   1.000
_cell.angle_alpha   90.00
_cell.angle_beta   90.00
_cell.angle_gamma   90.00
#
_symmetry.space_group_name_H-M   'P 1'
#
loop_
_entity.id
_entity.type
_entity.pdbx_description
1 polymer ?
#
loop_
_entity_poly.entity_id
_entity_poly.type
_entity_poly.pdbx_seq_one_letter_code
_entity_poly.pdbx_strand_id
1 'polypeptide(L)'
;MNYNVTKEETKKRGKHFSMRNIRLKKTNKKGEKQMLTLAEIQEYYEELKKEGLDGYKVQIIAKTATKAFKTIKVSGVLDITYGNQYSETGDWDNTNFNTALRTFSFCDFLVYSDIKKKKDEL
;
A
#
# COMPACT_ATOMS: atom_id res chain seq x y z
N MET A 1 6.89 -16.22 12.94
CA MET A 1 5.54 -15.85 13.44
C MET A 1 4.57 -16.01 12.27
N ASN A 2 3.61 -16.93 12.36
CA ASN A 2 2.71 -17.22 11.23
C ASN A 2 1.50 -16.30 11.29
N TYR A 3 1.58 -15.19 10.59
CA TYR A 3 0.45 -14.31 10.32
C TYR A 3 -0.21 -14.73 9.02
N ASN A 4 -1.54 -14.64 8.96
CA ASN A 4 -2.26 -14.81 7.71
C ASN A 4 -2.46 -13.42 7.11
N VAL A 5 -1.68 -13.13 6.09
CA VAL A 5 -1.96 -12.02 5.19
C VAL A 5 -3.25 -12.35 4.44
N THR A 6 -4.32 -11.63 4.76
CA THR A 6 -5.60 -11.81 4.07
C THR A 6 -5.67 -10.81 2.92
N LYS A 7 -5.84 -11.32 1.69
CA LYS A 7 -5.96 -10.53 0.47
C LYS A 7 -7.44 -10.41 0.08
N GLU A 8 -7.96 -9.20 0.03
CA GLU A 8 -9.28 -8.93 -0.58
C GLU A 8 -9.03 -8.16 -1.88
N GLU A 9 -9.41 -8.76 -3.01
CA GLU A 9 -9.31 -8.11 -4.32
C GLU A 9 -10.66 -7.53 -4.74
N THR A 10 -10.69 -6.26 -5.10
CA THR A 10 -11.85 -5.62 -5.70
C THR A 10 -11.46 -4.92 -6.99
N LYS A 11 -12.23 -5.12 -8.06
CA LYS A 11 -12.05 -4.43 -9.35
C LYS A 11 -13.00 -3.26 -9.41
N LYS A 12 -12.47 -2.04 -9.59
CA LYS A 12 -13.27 -0.84 -9.85
C LYS A 12 -12.98 -0.36 -11.27
N ARG A 13 -14.05 -0.16 -12.04
CA ARG A 13 -13.99 0.45 -13.38
C ARG A 13 -14.51 1.88 -13.28
N GLY A 14 -13.65 2.86 -13.52
CA GLY A 14 -14.02 4.26 -13.73
C GLY A 14 -14.13 4.57 -15.22
N LYS A 15 -14.67 5.76 -15.56
CA LYS A 15 -14.75 6.23 -16.95
C LYS A 15 -13.39 6.32 -17.65
N HIS A 16 -12.31 6.54 -16.89
CA HIS A 16 -10.98 6.82 -17.43
C HIS A 16 -9.90 5.81 -17.00
N PHE A 17 -10.20 4.89 -16.09
CA PHE A 17 -9.22 3.90 -15.62
C PHE A 17 -9.91 2.64 -15.11
N SER A 18 -9.23 1.50 -15.26
CA SER A 18 -9.55 0.28 -14.52
C SER A 18 -8.51 0.11 -13.42
N MET A 19 -8.96 -0.16 -12.20
CA MET A 19 -8.12 -0.30 -11.03
C MET A 19 -8.45 -1.61 -10.31
N ARG A 20 -7.41 -2.36 -9.98
CA ARG A 20 -7.45 -3.50 -9.07
C ARG A 20 -6.98 -3.02 -7.70
N ASN A 21 -7.86 -3.08 -6.69
CA ASN A 21 -7.47 -2.83 -5.31
C ASN A 21 -7.18 -4.16 -4.62
N ILE A 22 -5.96 -4.32 -4.11
CA ILE A 22 -5.55 -5.45 -3.27
C ILE A 22 -5.40 -4.94 -1.85
N ARG A 23 -6.32 -5.35 -0.97
CA ARG A 23 -6.23 -5.00 0.44
C ARG A 23 -5.41 -6.03 1.20
N LEU A 24 -4.37 -5.55 1.87
CA LEU A 24 -3.52 -6.25 2.81
C LEU A 24 -4.04 -6.03 4.24
N LYS A 25 -4.34 -7.12 4.96
CA LYS A 25 -4.64 -7.12 6.40
C LYS A 25 -3.83 -8.20 7.09
N LYS A 26 -3.45 -7.96 8.34
CA LYS A 26 -2.79 -8.93 9.20
C LYS A 26 -3.78 -9.47 10.22
N THR A 27 -3.92 -10.79 10.26
CA THR A 27 -4.67 -11.47 11.32
C THR A 27 -3.79 -12.52 11.99
N ASN A 28 -4.01 -12.74 13.29
CA ASN A 28 -3.38 -13.86 13.98
C ASN A 28 -4.17 -15.17 13.73
N LYS A 29 -3.65 -16.31 14.20
CA LYS A 29 -4.30 -17.63 14.03
C LYS A 29 -5.71 -17.71 14.63
N LYS A 30 -6.06 -16.81 15.56
CA LYS A 30 -7.39 -16.73 16.19
C LYS A 30 -8.36 -15.81 15.41
N GLY A 31 -7.93 -15.23 14.29
CA GLY A 31 -8.71 -14.28 13.48
C GLY A 31 -8.71 -12.85 14.02
N GLU A 32 -7.93 -12.55 15.06
CA GLU A 32 -7.87 -11.21 15.65
C GLU A 32 -7.05 -10.28 14.74
N LYS A 33 -7.55 -9.06 14.53
CA LYS A 33 -6.88 -8.04 13.72
C LYS A 33 -5.57 -7.62 14.38
N GLN A 34 -4.50 -7.61 13.59
CA GLN A 34 -3.18 -7.16 13.99
C GLN A 34 -2.76 -5.98 13.12
N MET A 35 -1.83 -5.18 13.61
CA MET A 35 -1.30 -4.08 12.81
C MET A 35 -0.16 -4.55 11.91
N LEU A 36 -0.14 -4.02 10.69
CA LEU A 36 0.94 -4.13 9.71
C LEU A 36 2.01 -3.08 10.01
N THR A 37 3.27 -3.42 9.77
CA THR A 37 4.39 -2.48 9.75
C THR A 37 4.73 -2.07 8.32
N LEU A 38 5.53 -1.02 8.13
CA LEU A 38 6.01 -0.69 6.78
C LEU A 38 6.88 -1.79 6.19
N ALA A 39 7.73 -2.43 6.99
CA ALA A 39 8.59 -3.53 6.53
C ALA A 39 7.77 -4.66 5.90
N GLU A 40 6.65 -5.03 6.51
CA GLU A 40 5.74 -6.06 5.97
C GLU A 40 5.04 -5.60 4.69
N ILE A 41 4.70 -4.32 4.58
CA ILE A 41 4.12 -3.75 3.36
C ILE A 41 5.15 -3.75 2.21
N GLN A 42 6.42 -3.43 2.52
CA GLN A 42 7.51 -3.43 1.56
C GLN A 42 7.82 -4.85 1.08
N GLU A 43 7.93 -5.82 2.00
CA GLU A 43 8.11 -7.23 1.66
C GLU A 43 7.03 -7.72 0.71
N TYR A 44 5.76 -7.42 1.01
CA TYR A 44 4.64 -7.78 0.14
C TYR A 44 4.70 -7.09 -1.23
N TYR A 45 5.14 -5.83 -1.30
CA TYR A 45 5.32 -5.14 -2.58
C TYR A 45 6.43 -5.77 -3.42
N GLU A 46 7.55 -6.17 -2.82
CA GLU A 46 8.63 -6.87 -3.51
C GLU A 46 8.15 -8.22 -4.08
N GLU A 47 7.31 -8.95 -3.34
CA GLU A 47 6.66 -10.17 -3.85
C GLU A 47 5.79 -9.88 -5.08
N LEU A 48 4.94 -8.85 -5.01
CA LEU A 48 4.12 -8.48 -6.17
C LEU A 48 4.95 -8.08 -7.39
N LYS A 49 6.09 -7.39 -7.19
CA LYS A 49 7.03 -7.07 -8.29
C LYS A 49 7.62 -8.34 -8.92
N LYS A 50 7.99 -9.33 -8.10
CA LYS A 50 8.45 -10.65 -8.60
C LYS A 50 7.36 -11.39 -9.37
N GLU A 51 6.09 -11.20 -9.01
CA GLU A 51 4.93 -11.71 -9.74
C GLU A 51 4.58 -10.93 -11.02
N GLY A 52 5.37 -9.89 -11.39
CA GLY A 52 5.21 -9.13 -12.62
C GLY A 52 4.39 -7.83 -12.47
N LEU A 53 4.20 -7.33 -11.25
CA LEU A 53 3.61 -6.02 -11.02
C LEU A 53 4.52 -4.89 -11.50
N ASP A 54 3.99 -4.02 -12.37
CA ASP A 54 4.64 -2.76 -12.73
C ASP A 54 4.56 -1.76 -11.56
N GLY A 55 5.71 -1.49 -10.94
CA GLY A 55 5.81 -0.59 -9.80
C GLY A 55 5.38 0.85 -10.07
N TYR A 56 5.40 1.32 -11.32
CA TYR A 56 4.92 2.64 -11.69
C TYR A 56 3.39 2.75 -11.71
N LYS A 57 2.70 1.62 -11.81
CA LYS A 57 1.24 1.55 -11.89
C LYS A 57 0.58 1.29 -10.55
N VAL A 58 1.31 1.46 -9.45
CA VAL A 58 0.81 1.17 -8.11
C VAL A 58 0.88 2.39 -7.22
N GLN A 59 -0.25 2.67 -6.58
CA GLN A 59 -0.33 3.56 -5.43
C GLN A 59 -0.64 2.73 -4.19
N ILE A 60 0.02 3.04 -3.07
CA ILE A 60 -0.15 2.33 -1.80
C ILE A 60 -0.67 3.32 -0.77
N ILE A 61 -1.82 3.00 -0.18
CA ILE A 61 -2.47 3.80 0.87
C ILE A 61 -2.70 2.91 2.08
N ALA A 62 -2.34 3.37 3.27
CA ALA A 62 -2.57 2.62 4.51
C ALA A 62 -3.40 3.42 5.51
N LYS A 63 -4.16 2.69 6.34
CA LYS A 63 -4.93 3.26 7.45
C LYS A 63 -4.19 3.06 8.76
N THR A 64 -3.74 4.16 9.34
CA THR A 64 -3.04 4.19 10.64
C THR A 64 -3.93 3.76 11.81
N ALA A 65 -3.33 3.47 12.96
CA ALA A 65 -4.04 3.18 14.21
C ALA A 65 -5.00 4.31 14.63
N THR A 66 -4.65 5.56 14.35
CA THR A 66 -5.46 6.76 14.63
C THR A 66 -6.58 7.00 13.60
N LYS A 67 -6.84 6.03 12.73
CA LYS A 67 -7.87 6.05 11.67
C LYS A 67 -7.59 7.04 10.52
N ALA A 68 -6.45 7.73 10.51
CA ALA A 68 -6.03 8.54 9.37
C ALA A 68 -5.51 7.67 8.22
N PHE A 69 -5.79 8.09 6.97
CA PHE A 69 -5.21 7.49 5.78
C PHE A 69 -3.90 8.19 5.40
N LYS A 70 -2.91 7.40 4.99
CA LYS A 70 -1.58 7.87 4.59
C LYS A 70 -1.18 7.21 3.28
N THR A 71 -0.61 7.99 2.36
CA THR A 71 -0.06 7.46 1.11
C THR A 71 1.40 7.10 1.33
N ILE A 72 1.73 5.83 1.15
CA ILE A 72 3.08 5.26 1.30
C ILE A 72 3.77 5.17 -0.08
N LYS A 73 3.00 5.15 -1.16
CA LYS A 73 3.55 5.16 -2.51
C LYS A 73 2.59 5.87 -3.44
N VAL A 74 3.11 6.79 -4.24
CA VAL A 74 2.34 7.47 -5.30
C VAL A 74 2.52 6.70 -6.60
N SER A 75 1.47 6.62 -7.41
CA SER A 75 1.57 6.09 -8.78
C SER A 75 2.57 6.91 -9.58
N GLY A 76 3.42 6.25 -10.37
CA GLY A 76 4.48 6.91 -11.15
C GLY A 76 5.80 7.10 -10.41
N VAL A 77 5.88 6.79 -9.12
CA VAL A 77 7.14 6.74 -8.35
C VAL A 77 7.51 5.26 -8.18
N LEU A 78 8.79 4.89 -8.22
CA LEU A 78 9.23 3.49 -7.99
C LEU A 78 9.40 3.14 -6.52
N ASP A 79 9.87 4.09 -5.74
CA ASP A 79 10.19 3.90 -4.33
C ASP A 79 8.92 3.81 -3.49
N ILE A 80 8.99 2.98 -2.45
CA ILE A 80 8.08 3.02 -1.31
C ILE A 80 8.73 3.95 -0.30
N THR A 81 8.04 5.02 0.05
CA THR A 81 8.50 5.94 1.09
C THR A 81 7.44 6.01 2.18
N TYR A 82 7.76 6.59 3.32
CA TYR A 82 6.69 6.95 4.27
C TYR A 82 5.85 8.16 3.76
N GLY A 83 6.05 8.59 2.50
CA GLY A 83 5.51 9.81 1.90
C GLY A 83 6.18 11.08 2.42
N ASN A 84 5.91 12.21 1.75
CA ASN A 84 6.34 13.58 2.10
C ASN A 84 5.85 14.10 3.47
N GLN A 85 5.38 13.24 4.39
CA GLN A 85 4.88 13.60 5.72
C GLN A 85 5.84 13.26 6.87
N TYR A 86 6.96 12.62 6.55
CA TYR A 86 8.08 12.45 7.46
C TYR A 86 9.27 13.10 6.77
N SER A 87 9.31 14.43 6.84
CA SER A 87 10.42 15.22 6.32
C SER A 87 11.74 14.62 6.80
N GLU A 88 12.69 14.46 5.88
CA GLU A 88 14.07 13.99 6.10
C GLU A 88 14.83 14.75 7.21
N THR A 89 14.26 15.82 7.75
CA THR A 89 14.78 16.57 8.87
C THR A 89 14.15 16.10 10.20
N GLY A 90 14.81 15.16 10.87
CA GLY A 90 14.75 15.06 12.35
C GLY A 90 13.96 13.92 12.98
N ASP A 91 13.06 13.23 12.26
CA ASP A 91 12.25 12.14 12.85
C ASP A 91 12.85 10.72 12.69
N TRP A 92 14.01 10.62 12.05
CA TRP A 92 14.74 9.36 11.92
C TRP A 92 15.46 8.95 13.21
N ASP A 93 15.97 9.93 13.95
CA ASP A 93 16.74 9.75 15.20
C ASP A 93 15.93 10.04 16.48
N ASN A 94 14.65 10.39 16.36
CA ASN A 94 13.83 10.68 17.52
C ASN A 94 13.45 9.36 18.21
N THR A 95 14.20 9.06 19.26
CA THR A 95 14.07 7.92 20.19
C THR A 95 12.70 7.82 20.87
N ASN A 96 11.79 8.78 20.63
CA ASN A 96 10.36 8.66 20.88
C ASN A 96 9.69 7.80 19.80
N PHE A 97 10.04 6.51 19.84
CA PHE A 97 9.52 5.37 19.09
C PHE A 97 7.98 5.25 19.18
N ASN A 98 7.24 6.10 18.47
CA ASN A 98 5.78 5.97 18.45
C ASN A 98 5.37 4.90 17.42
N THR A 99 5.43 3.64 17.85
CA THR A 99 4.99 2.45 17.10
C THR A 99 3.55 2.59 16.59
N ALA A 100 2.69 3.40 17.23
CA ALA A 100 1.32 3.62 16.77
C ALA A 100 1.22 4.43 15.46
N LEU A 101 2.22 5.27 15.14
CA LEU A 101 2.25 6.06 13.89
C LEU A 101 2.86 5.28 12.71
N ARG A 102 3.63 4.23 13.01
CA ARG A 102 4.31 3.38 12.03
C ARG A 102 3.63 2.04 11.79
N THR A 103 2.45 1.86 12.38
CA THR A 103 1.63 0.66 12.27
C THR A 103 0.28 0.96 11.64
N PHE A 104 -0.23 0.00 10.88
CA PHE A 104 -1.38 0.16 10.01
C PHE A 104 -2.40 -0.94 10.22
N SER A 105 -3.66 -0.55 10.38
CA SER A 105 -4.78 -1.49 10.48
C SER A 105 -5.03 -2.27 9.20
N PHE A 106 -4.78 -1.64 8.04
CA PHE A 106 -4.75 -2.27 6.72
C PHE A 106 -3.99 -1.39 5.73
N CYS A 107 -3.62 -1.98 4.61
CA CYS A 107 -3.00 -1.31 3.48
C CYS A 107 -3.72 -1.69 2.18
N ASP A 108 -3.96 -0.73 1.29
CA ASP A 108 -4.58 -0.89 -0.02
C ASP A 108 -3.52 -0.65 -1.10
N PHE A 109 -3.34 -1.62 -1.98
CA PHE A 109 -2.53 -1.53 -3.19
C PHE A 109 -3.46 -1.27 -4.37
N LEU A 110 -3.44 -0.04 -4.85
CA LEU A 110 -4.22 0.41 -5.99
C LEU A 110 -3.37 0.21 -7.25
N VAL A 111 -3.63 -0.90 -7.94
CA VAL A 111 -2.97 -1.26 -9.20
C VAL A 111 -3.79 -0.71 -10.36
N TYR A 112 -3.26 0.28 -11.05
CA TYR A 112 -3.87 0.88 -12.22
C TYR A 112 -3.52 0.04 -13.46
N SER A 113 -4.51 -0.25 -14.28
CA SER A 113 -4.26 -0.77 -15.64
C SER A 113 -4.08 0.41 -16.60
N ASP A 114 -3.29 0.20 -17.66
CA ASP A 114 -3.16 1.19 -18.72
C ASP A 114 -4.55 1.60 -19.18
N ILE A 115 -4.75 2.92 -19.25
CA ILE A 115 -5.91 3.49 -19.91
C ILE A 115 -5.92 2.85 -21.30
N LYS A 116 -6.99 2.11 -21.64
CA LYS A 116 -7.30 1.91 -23.06
C LYS A 116 -7.44 3.32 -23.61
N LYS A 117 -6.36 3.88 -24.19
CA LYS A 117 -6.51 4.95 -25.17
C LYS A 117 -7.60 4.42 -26.08
N LYS A 118 -8.72 5.14 -26.17
CA LYS A 118 -9.68 4.86 -27.23
C LYS A 118 -8.84 4.73 -28.50
N LYS A 119 -8.85 3.55 -29.10
CA LYS A 119 -8.56 3.43 -30.53
C LYS A 119 -9.67 4.24 -31.18
N ASP A 120 -9.47 5.54 -31.35
CA ASP A 120 -10.29 6.39 -32.20
C ASP A 120 -9.47 7.66 -32.45
N GLU A 121 -8.86 7.65 -33.63
CA GLU A 121 -8.44 8.74 -34.53
C GLU A 121 -7.42 8.06 -35.47
N LEU A 122 -7.91 7.21 -36.38
CA LEU A 122 -8.20 7.50 -37.80
C LEU A 122 -6.95 7.93 -38.57
#